data_AF-A0A132PBD0-F1
#
_entry.id   AF-A0A132PBD0-F1
#
_cell.length_a   1.000
_cell.length_b   1.000
_cell.length_c   1.000
_cell.angle_alpha   90.00
_cell.angle_beta   90.00
_cell.angle_gamma   90.00
#
_symmetry.space_group_name_H-M   'P 1'
#
loop_
_entity.id
_entity.type
_entity.pdbx_description
1 polymer ?
#
loop_
_entity_poly.entity_id
_entity_poly.type
_entity_poly.pdbx_seq_one_letter_code
_entity_poly.pdbx_strand_id
1 'polypeptide(L)'
;MPRNTPTATERRTSKVDAAEQPDEVTDPKGGRPVQARLTADVARKFDAVARARGMKDSDLVRYAINLMLKEAASDLDKLQETMMRDFEEARRLLAE
;
A
#
# COMPACT_ATOMS: atom_id res chain seq x y z
N MET A 1 5.56 -23.13 -49.98
CA MET A 1 4.09 -23.11 -49.78
C MET A 1 3.79 -23.43 -48.31
N PRO A 2 2.91 -22.69 -47.62
CA PRO A 2 2.98 -22.51 -46.17
C PRO A 2 2.12 -23.49 -45.34
N ARG A 3 2.75 -23.94 -44.23
CA ARG A 3 2.28 -24.10 -42.83
C ARG A 3 0.79 -24.40 -42.56
N ASN A 4 0.54 -25.65 -42.12
CA ASN A 4 -0.61 -26.00 -41.29
C ASN A 4 -0.34 -25.62 -39.83
N THR A 5 -1.15 -24.73 -39.25
CA THR A 5 -1.29 -24.55 -37.81
C THR A 5 -2.75 -24.74 -37.43
N PRO A 6 -3.10 -25.70 -36.56
CA PRO A 6 -4.43 -25.78 -35.99
C PRO A 6 -4.62 -24.74 -34.88
N THR A 7 -5.85 -24.25 -34.86
CA THR A 7 -6.51 -23.24 -34.04
C THR A 7 -6.51 -23.57 -32.55
N ALA A 8 -6.52 -22.51 -31.75
CA ALA A 8 -6.79 -22.52 -30.31
C ALA A 8 -8.16 -23.14 -29.99
N THR A 9 -8.22 -23.96 -28.92
CA THR A 9 -9.16 -23.88 -27.79
C THR A 9 -9.09 -25.18 -26.96
N GLU A 10 -9.07 -25.02 -25.63
CA GLU A 10 -9.42 -25.96 -24.53
C GLU A 10 -8.29 -26.08 -23.50
N ARG A 11 -8.26 -25.18 -22.50
CA ARG A 11 -8.96 -25.32 -21.20
C ARG A 11 -8.73 -26.66 -20.51
N ARG A 12 -7.76 -26.71 -19.59
CA ARG A 12 -7.94 -27.23 -18.22
C ARG A 12 -6.61 -27.20 -17.47
N THR A 13 -6.49 -26.29 -16.51
CA THR A 13 -5.82 -26.59 -15.25
C THR A 13 -6.52 -25.81 -14.15
N SER A 14 -7.53 -26.45 -13.59
CA SER A 14 -7.91 -26.27 -12.20
C SER A 14 -6.76 -26.72 -11.31
N LYS A 15 -6.13 -25.78 -10.60
CA LYS A 15 -5.66 -26.02 -9.22
C LYS A 15 -5.47 -24.69 -8.51
N VAL A 16 -6.44 -24.42 -7.65
CA VAL A 16 -6.31 -23.54 -6.50
C VAL A 16 -5.33 -24.24 -5.56
N ASP A 17 -4.16 -23.65 -5.36
CA ASP A 17 -3.35 -23.93 -4.18
C ASP A 17 -2.97 -22.57 -3.59
N ALA A 18 -3.73 -22.23 -2.54
CA ALA A 18 -3.38 -21.18 -1.61
C ALA A 18 -2.10 -21.61 -0.89
N ALA A 19 -0.99 -20.96 -1.21
CA ALA A 19 0.23 -21.03 -0.42
C ALA A 19 0.53 -19.61 0.07
N GLU A 20 0.14 -19.39 1.32
CA GLU A 20 0.67 -18.40 2.25
C GLU A 20 2.19 -18.30 2.04
N GLN A 21 2.66 -17.18 1.49
CA GLN A 21 4.09 -16.88 1.46
C GLN A 21 4.38 -15.90 2.61
N PRO A 22 5.30 -16.24 3.52
CA PRO A 22 5.63 -15.39 4.66
C PRO A 22 6.31 -14.11 4.16
N ASP A 23 5.98 -13.00 4.80
CA ASP A 23 6.58 -11.68 4.58
C ASP A 23 8.10 -11.74 4.71
N GLU A 24 8.78 -11.89 3.57
CA GLU A 24 10.23 -11.72 3.46
C GLU A 24 10.53 -10.22 3.54
N VAL A 25 10.87 -9.77 4.76
CA VAL A 25 11.38 -8.44 5.04
C VAL A 25 12.67 -8.25 4.22
N THR A 26 12.55 -7.63 3.04
CA THR A 26 13.68 -7.40 2.13
C THR A 26 14.25 -6.00 2.38
N ASP A 27 15.57 -5.93 2.61
CA ASP A 27 16.37 -4.72 2.80
C ASP A 27 16.21 -3.63 1.69
N PRO A 28 16.53 -2.34 1.99
CA PRO A 28 15.91 -1.16 1.37
C PRO A 28 16.46 -0.73 0.00
N LYS A 29 17.17 -1.61 -0.73
CA LYS A 29 17.79 -1.26 -2.02
C LYS A 29 17.54 -2.33 -3.08
N GLY A 30 16.34 -2.36 -3.64
CA GLY A 30 16.06 -3.17 -4.84
C GLY A 30 14.66 -3.77 -4.94
N GLY A 31 13.63 -3.10 -4.42
CA GLY A 31 12.26 -3.55 -4.62
C GLY A 31 11.87 -3.54 -6.10
N ARG A 32 11.11 -4.56 -6.55
CA ARG A 32 10.54 -4.58 -7.90
C ARG A 32 9.68 -3.32 -8.11
N PRO A 33 9.67 -2.73 -9.31
CA PRO A 33 8.85 -1.55 -9.57
C PRO A 33 7.37 -1.89 -9.33
N VAL A 34 6.77 -1.21 -8.35
CA VAL A 34 5.35 -1.38 -8.01
C VAL A 34 4.53 -0.73 -9.12
N GLN A 35 3.75 -1.54 -9.83
CA GLN A 35 2.82 -1.06 -10.86
C GLN A 35 1.42 -0.98 -10.26
N ALA A 36 0.93 0.24 -10.04
CA ALA A 36 -0.45 0.46 -9.62
C ALA A 36 -1.36 0.51 -10.86
N ARG A 37 -2.46 -0.24 -10.83
CA ARG A 37 -3.51 -0.12 -11.84
C ARG A 37 -4.53 0.89 -11.36
N LEU A 38 -4.69 1.97 -12.11
CA LEU A 38 -5.65 3.03 -11.83
C LEU A 38 -6.74 3.03 -12.90
N THR A 39 -7.94 3.47 -12.52
CA THR A 39 -8.97 3.79 -13.50
C THR A 39 -8.59 5.06 -14.25
N ALA A 40 -9.08 5.22 -15.49
CA ALA A 40 -8.71 6.35 -16.34
C ALA A 40 -9.00 7.72 -15.70
N ASP A 41 -10.10 7.84 -14.95
CA ASP A 41 -10.47 9.08 -14.28
C ASP A 41 -9.53 9.43 -13.13
N VAL A 42 -9.08 8.41 -12.37
CA VAL A 42 -8.13 8.60 -11.28
C VAL A 42 -6.76 8.96 -11.84
N ALA A 43 -6.32 8.31 -12.91
CA ALA A 43 -5.06 8.64 -13.59
C ALA A 43 -5.05 10.11 -14.07
N ARG A 44 -6.13 10.59 -14.72
CA ARG A 44 -6.22 11.99 -15.17
C ARG A 44 -6.11 12.98 -14.03
N LYS A 45 -6.78 12.72 -12.91
CA LYS A 45 -6.70 13.57 -11.71
C LYS A 45 -5.29 13.55 -11.13
N PHE A 46 -4.67 12.38 -11.10
CA PHE A 46 -3.32 12.22 -10.59
C PHE A 46 -2.29 13.00 -11.41
N ASP A 47 -2.33 12.85 -12.74
CA ASP A 47 -1.48 13.61 -13.67
C ASP A 47 -1.66 15.12 -13.51
N ALA A 48 -2.90 15.58 -13.34
CA ALA A 48 -3.19 17.00 -13.12
C ALA A 48 -2.54 17.52 -11.83
N VAL A 49 -2.62 16.75 -10.75
CA VAL A 49 -1.99 17.11 -9.46
C VAL A 49 -0.47 17.06 -9.55
N ALA A 50 0.10 16.06 -10.22
CA ALA A 50 1.54 15.94 -10.42
C ALA A 50 2.09 17.13 -11.21
N ARG A 51 1.42 17.51 -12.31
CA ARG A 51 1.77 18.69 -13.10
C ARG A 51 1.64 19.99 -12.32
N ALA A 52 0.56 20.17 -11.58
CA ALA A 52 0.34 21.37 -10.76
C ALA A 52 1.44 21.56 -9.71
N ARG A 53 2.02 20.46 -9.22
CA ARG A 53 3.12 20.47 -8.24
C ARG A 53 4.51 20.44 -8.86
N GLY A 54 4.62 20.34 -10.19
CA GLY A 54 5.90 20.19 -10.88
C GLY A 54 6.64 18.90 -10.52
N MET A 55 5.92 17.85 -10.11
CA MET A 55 6.46 16.58 -9.65
C MET A 55 6.22 15.47 -10.68
N LYS A 56 7.04 14.42 -10.65
CA LYS A 56 6.75 13.17 -11.36
C LYS A 56 5.71 12.37 -10.61
N ASP A 57 4.95 11.55 -11.31
CA ASP A 57 3.89 10.72 -10.71
C ASP A 57 4.44 9.81 -9.60
N SER A 58 5.60 9.20 -9.82
CA SER A 58 6.27 8.37 -8.80
C SER A 58 6.64 9.15 -7.54
N ASP A 59 7.03 10.42 -7.69
CA ASP A 59 7.42 11.27 -6.57
C ASP A 59 6.18 11.75 -5.81
N LEU A 60 5.08 12.01 -6.53
CA LEU A 60 3.79 12.31 -5.93
C LEU A 60 3.26 11.12 -5.10
N VAL A 61 3.37 9.89 -5.61
CA VAL A 61 2.99 8.68 -4.86
C VAL A 61 3.84 8.54 -3.60
N ARG A 62 5.16 8.66 -3.71
CA ARG A 62 6.07 8.58 -2.56
C ARG A 62 5.77 9.67 -1.52
N TYR A 63 5.50 10.88 -1.97
CA TYR A 63 5.12 11.99 -1.10
C TYR A 63 3.83 11.69 -0.34
N ALA A 64 2.79 11.21 -1.04
CA ALA A 64 1.52 10.87 -0.42
C ALA A 64 1.66 9.75 0.61
N ILE A 65 2.42 8.68 0.30
CA ILE A 65 2.70 7.59 1.24
C ILE A 65 3.42 8.12 2.49
N ASN A 66 4.47 8.93 2.30
CA ASN A 66 5.20 9.51 3.43
C ASN A 66 4.31 10.41 4.31
N LEU A 67 3.37 11.13 3.72
CA LEU A 67 2.42 11.94 4.46
C LEU A 67 1.48 11.06 5.30
N MET A 68 0.91 10.01 4.69
CA MET A 68 0.03 9.07 5.40
C MET A 68 0.75 8.33 6.52
N LEU A 69 2.01 7.94 6.31
CA LEU A 69 2.82 7.29 7.35
C LEU A 69 3.11 8.23 8.52
N LYS A 70 3.40 9.51 8.24
CA LYS A 70 3.60 10.52 9.29
C LYS A 70 2.34 10.79 10.10
N GLU A 71 1.20 10.87 9.43
CA GLU A 71 -0.09 11.08 10.08
C GLU A 71 -0.45 9.87 10.95
N ALA A 72 -0.30 8.65 10.43
CA ALA A 72 -0.51 7.43 11.20
C ALA A 72 0.41 7.33 12.43
N ALA A 73 1.69 7.72 12.30
CA ALA A 73 2.61 7.76 13.43
C ALA A 73 2.14 8.77 14.50
N SER A 74 1.71 9.96 14.08
CA SER A 74 1.20 10.97 15.02
C SER A 74 -0.07 10.53 15.74
N ASP A 75 -0.94 9.78 15.08
CA ASP A 75 -2.18 9.30 15.71
C ASP A 75 -1.92 8.16 16.70
N LEU A 76 -0.90 7.33 16.45
CA LEU A 76 -0.44 6.33 17.42
C LEU A 76 0.12 7.00 18.69
N ASP A 77 0.90 8.07 18.54
CA ASP A 77 1.45 8.82 19.69
C ASP A 77 0.33 9.39 20.56
N LYS A 78 -0.69 10.01 19.94
CA LYS A 78 -1.87 10.54 20.66
C LYS A 78 -2.65 9.44 21.38
N LEU A 79 -2.80 8.28 20.74
CA LEU A 79 -3.50 7.15 21.34
C LEU A 79 -2.75 6.64 22.57
N GLN A 80 -1.43 6.52 22.48
CA GLN A 80 -0.59 6.10 23.60
C GLN A 80 -0.66 7.09 24.77
N GLU A 81 -0.62 8.40 24.49
CA GLU A 81 -0.77 9.44 25.51
C GLU A 81 -2.13 9.36 26.22
N THR A 82 -3.20 9.13 25.46
CA THR A 82 -4.55 8.95 26.01
C THR A 82 -4.63 7.72 26.91
N MET A 83 -4.10 6.58 26.47
CA MET A 83 -4.11 5.34 27.28
C MET A 83 -3.29 5.47 28.56
N MET A 84 -2.15 6.16 28.52
CA MET A 84 -1.36 6.41 29.73
C MET A 84 -2.12 7.28 30.73
N ARG A 85 -2.80 8.31 30.26
CA ARG A 85 -3.61 9.18 31.11
C ARG A 85 -4.75 8.41 31.78
N ASP A 86 -5.49 7.61 31.01
CA ASP A 86 -6.57 6.78 31.55
C ASP A 86 -6.04 5.77 32.58
N PHE A 87 -4.85 5.21 32.34
CA PHE A 87 -4.20 4.29 33.28
C PHE A 87 -3.78 4.98 34.58
N GLU A 88 -3.25 6.19 34.51
CA GLU A 88 -2.90 6.98 35.69
C GLU A 88 -4.14 7.41 36.49
N GLU A 89 -5.20 7.83 35.81
CA GLU A 89 -6.49 8.16 36.44
C GLU A 89 -7.09 6.93 37.12
N ALA A 90 -7.10 5.77 36.44
CA ALA A 90 -7.54 4.50 37.03
C ALA A 90 -6.69 4.07 38.23
N ARG A 91 -5.36 4.26 38.16
CA ARG A 91 -4.46 3.99 39.30
C ARG A 91 -4.73 4.90 40.49
N ARG A 92 -5.05 6.17 40.27
CA ARG A 92 -5.42 7.10 41.35
C ARG A 92 -6.72 6.67 42.02
N LEU A 93 -7.73 6.30 41.23
CA LEU A 93 -9.02 5.82 41.74
C LEU A 93 -8.93 4.48 42.49
N LEU A 94 -7.95 3.63 42.17
CA LEU A 94 -7.69 2.37 42.88
C LEU A 94 -6.85 2.53 44.15
N ALA A 95 -6.15 3.66 44.30
CA ALA A 95 -5.31 3.97 45.44
C ALA A 95 -6.03 4.81 46.52
N GLU A 96 -7.26 5.22 46.25
CA GLU A 96 -8.21 5.87 47.17
C GLU A 96 -9.15 4.84 47.82
#